data_AF-A0A3M6TES8-F1
#
_entry.id   AF-A0A3M6TES8-F1
#
_cell.length_a   1.000
_cell.length_b   1.000
_cell.length_c   1.000
_cell.angle_alpha   90.00
_cell.angle_beta   90.00
_cell.angle_gamma   90.00
#
_symmetry.space_group_name_H-M   'P 1'
#
loop_
_entity.id
_entity.type
_entity.pdbx_description
1 polymer ?
#
loop_
_entity_poly.entity_id
_entity_poly.type
_entity_poly.pdbx_seq_one_letter_code
_entity_poly.pdbx_strand_id
1 'polypeptide(L)'
;MALALECQGNDKSFYTYCNKKTTYYSRVNGKAEYRNTPQQGYNYLPAQRLMSRRLKDIIPTADHQLTPQVASPSLVYENIEDRRRRSMPQYNKRVSQPLKEFS
;
A
#
# COMPACT_ATOMS: atom_id res chain seq x y z
N MET A 1 -21.78 -25.47 -19.06
CA MET A 1 -22.30 -26.52 -18.17
C MET A 1 -21.14 -27.38 -17.69
N ALA A 2 -20.70 -27.26 -16.44
CA ALA A 2 -19.91 -28.27 -15.71
C ALA A 2 -19.38 -27.70 -14.37
N LEU A 3 -20.24 -27.50 -13.35
CA LEU A 3 -19.78 -27.27 -11.96
C LEU A 3 -20.80 -27.85 -10.96
N ALA A 4 -21.34 -29.04 -11.24
CA ALA A 4 -22.39 -29.62 -10.40
C ALA A 4 -22.24 -31.14 -10.19
N LEU A 5 -21.01 -31.66 -10.10
CA LEU A 5 -20.81 -33.11 -9.94
C LEU A 5 -20.06 -33.56 -8.67
N GLU A 6 -19.70 -32.68 -7.74
CA GLU A 6 -18.90 -33.08 -6.56
C GLU A 6 -19.49 -32.62 -5.21
N CYS A 7 -20.80 -32.70 -5.01
CA CYS A 7 -21.40 -32.50 -3.69
C CYS A 7 -22.40 -33.62 -3.35
N GLN A 8 -21.92 -34.87 -3.26
CA GLN A 8 -22.72 -36.06 -2.91
C GLN A 8 -22.35 -36.62 -1.52
N GLY A 9 -22.28 -35.76 -0.50
CA GLY A 9 -21.99 -36.18 0.89
C GLY A 9 -23.05 -35.67 1.86
N ASN A 10 -23.57 -36.53 2.73
CA ASN A 10 -24.69 -36.24 3.65
C ASN A 10 -24.29 -35.43 4.92
N ASP A 11 -23.03 -35.02 5.05
CA ASP A 11 -22.54 -34.31 6.23
C ASP A 11 -22.80 -32.80 6.16
N LYS A 12 -23.40 -32.24 7.20
CA LYS A 12 -23.70 -30.79 7.31
C LYS A 12 -22.45 -29.91 7.14
N SER A 13 -21.30 -30.38 7.62
CA SER A 13 -20.00 -29.71 7.44
C SER A 13 -19.57 -29.66 5.96
N PHE A 14 -19.76 -30.78 5.26
CA PHE A 14 -19.45 -30.90 3.83
C PHE A 14 -20.37 -30.05 2.96
N TYR A 15 -21.68 -30.02 3.24
CA TYR A 15 -22.61 -29.11 2.56
C TYR A 15 -22.28 -27.63 2.78
N THR A 16 -21.88 -27.25 4.00
CA THR A 16 -21.45 -25.88 4.32
C THR A 16 -20.20 -25.50 3.56
N TYR A 17 -19.24 -26.42 3.45
CA TYR A 17 -18.02 -26.23 2.65
C TYR A 17 -18.33 -26.09 1.15
N CYS A 18 -19.16 -26.98 0.60
CA CYS A 18 -19.64 -26.91 -0.79
C CYS A 18 -20.30 -25.56 -1.09
N ASN A 19 -21.19 -25.07 -0.21
CA ASN A 19 -21.86 -23.79 -0.41
C ASN A 19 -20.91 -22.58 -0.34
N LYS A 20 -19.94 -22.59 0.60
CA LYS A 20 -18.88 -21.57 0.67
C LYS A 20 -18.00 -21.59 -0.58
N LYS A 21 -17.67 -22.77 -1.10
CA LYS A 21 -16.86 -22.96 -2.30
C LYS A 21 -17.60 -22.46 -3.55
N THR A 22 -18.86 -22.83 -3.74
CA THR A 22 -19.67 -22.37 -4.89
C THR A 22 -19.92 -20.87 -4.86
N THR A 23 -20.20 -20.28 -3.69
CA THR A 23 -20.36 -18.82 -3.52
C THR A 23 -19.05 -18.05 -3.73
N TYR A 24 -17.91 -18.62 -3.34
CA TYR A 24 -16.61 -18.05 -3.64
C TYR A 24 -16.36 -18.02 -5.16
N TYR A 25 -16.52 -19.15 -5.85
CA TYR A 25 -16.30 -19.23 -7.29
C TYR A 25 -17.30 -18.37 -8.08
N SER A 26 -18.58 -18.30 -7.70
CA SER A 26 -19.55 -17.42 -8.38
C SER A 26 -19.22 -15.94 -8.19
N ARG A 27 -18.76 -15.54 -7.00
CA ARG A 27 -18.29 -14.16 -6.73
C ARG A 27 -17.03 -13.81 -7.50
N VAL A 28 -16.08 -14.75 -7.63
CA VAL A 28 -14.83 -14.54 -8.38
C VAL A 28 -15.11 -14.52 -9.89
N ASN A 29 -15.90 -15.47 -10.39
CA ASN A 29 -16.24 -15.58 -11.81
C ASN A 29 -17.08 -14.39 -12.27
N GLY A 30 -18.08 -13.94 -11.50
CA GLY A 30 -18.87 -12.76 -11.85
C GLY A 30 -18.04 -11.47 -11.94
N LYS A 31 -16.95 -11.34 -11.15
CA LYS A 31 -16.00 -10.22 -11.27
C LYS A 31 -15.12 -10.34 -12.52
N ALA A 32 -14.70 -11.56 -12.88
CA ALA A 32 -13.90 -11.81 -14.07
C ALA A 32 -14.73 -11.57 -15.35
N GLU A 33 -15.96 -12.08 -15.40
CA GLU A 33 -16.91 -11.87 -16.50
C GLU A 33 -17.21 -10.39 -16.70
N TYR A 34 -17.46 -9.63 -15.63
CA TYR A 34 -17.68 -8.18 -15.72
C TYR A 34 -16.47 -7.44 -16.29
N ARG A 35 -15.24 -7.87 -15.96
CA ARG A 35 -14.00 -7.24 -16.44
C ARG A 35 -13.66 -7.63 -17.88
N ASN A 36 -14.04 -8.83 -18.30
CA ASN A 36 -13.63 -9.46 -19.55
C ASN A 36 -14.74 -9.52 -20.60
N THR A 37 -15.94 -9.01 -20.31
CA THR A 37 -17.04 -8.89 -21.28
C THR A 37 -17.13 -7.45 -21.81
N PRO A 38 -17.16 -7.24 -23.13
CA PRO A 38 -17.40 -5.91 -23.70
C PRO A 38 -18.76 -5.37 -23.25
N GLN A 39 -18.80 -4.13 -22.78
CA GLN A 39 -20.07 -3.45 -22.49
C GLN A 39 -20.64 -2.86 -23.79
N GLN A 40 -21.95 -2.87 -23.94
CA GLN A 40 -22.64 -2.32 -25.12
C GLN A 40 -22.20 -0.87 -25.37
N GLY A 41 -21.77 -0.57 -26.60
CA GLY A 41 -21.29 0.76 -27.00
C GLY A 41 -19.78 1.00 -26.78
N TYR A 42 -19.00 0.02 -26.33
CA TYR A 42 -17.55 0.15 -26.18
C TYR A 42 -16.79 -0.94 -26.94
N ASN A 43 -15.76 -0.53 -27.70
CA ASN A 43 -14.89 -1.44 -28.45
C ASN A 43 -13.84 -2.17 -27.58
N TYR A 44 -13.69 -1.77 -26.32
CA TYR A 44 -12.66 -2.27 -25.41
C TYR A 44 -13.28 -2.86 -24.13
N LEU A 45 -12.66 -3.93 -23.65
CA LEU A 45 -13.03 -4.57 -22.38
C LEU A 45 -12.84 -3.59 -21.21
N PRO A 46 -13.65 -3.68 -20.15
CA PRO A 46 -13.42 -2.93 -18.91
C PRO A 46 -12.00 -3.10 -18.35
N ALA A 47 -11.43 -4.31 -18.41
CA ALA A 47 -10.04 -4.55 -18.05
C ALA A 47 -9.06 -3.78 -18.96
N GLN A 48 -9.26 -3.81 -20.28
CA GLN A 48 -8.42 -3.07 -21.23
C GLN A 48 -8.49 -1.56 -21.01
N ARG A 49 -9.68 -1.01 -20.73
CA ARG A 49 -9.87 0.41 -20.37
C ARG A 49 -9.19 0.77 -19.05
N LEU A 50 -9.18 -0.14 -18.08
CA LEU A 50 -8.49 0.06 -16.81
C LEU A 50 -6.97 0.07 -17.00
N MET A 51 -6.44 -0.83 -17.84
CA MET A 51 -5.01 -0.90 -18.15
C MET A 51 -4.55 0.25 -19.05
N SER A 52 -5.37 0.68 -20.01
CA SER A 52 -5.08 1.84 -20.87
C SER A 52 -5.22 3.19 -20.17
N ARG A 53 -5.88 3.25 -19.01
CA ARG A 53 -5.92 4.45 -18.16
C ARG A 53 -4.56 4.77 -17.51
N ARG A 54 -3.62 3.81 -17.46
CA ARG A 54 -2.26 4.04 -16.94
C ARG A 54 -1.25 4.38 -18.01
N LEU A 55 -1.24 5.65 -18.38
CA LEU A 55 -0.04 6.37 -18.82
C LEU A 55 -0.12 7.87 -18.48
N LYS A 56 -0.95 8.24 -17.49
CA LYS A 56 -0.97 9.58 -16.88
C LYS A 56 -0.32 9.62 -15.49
N ASP A 57 -0.02 8.45 -14.91
CA ASP A 57 0.65 8.30 -13.61
C ASP A 57 2.17 8.27 -13.73
N ILE A 58 2.72 8.19 -14.96
CA ILE A 58 4.11 8.57 -15.18
C ILE A 58 4.11 10.08 -15.06
N ILE A 59 4.29 10.59 -13.84
CA ILE A 59 4.68 11.98 -13.65
C ILE A 59 5.94 12.11 -14.51
N PRO A 60 5.94 12.90 -15.60
CA PRO A 60 7.15 13.21 -16.33
C PRO A 60 7.99 14.06 -15.37
N THR A 61 8.66 13.38 -14.45
CA THR A 61 9.54 13.95 -13.46
C THR A 61 10.85 13.94 -14.19
N ALA A 62 11.26 15.11 -14.65
CA ALA A 62 12.48 15.21 -15.41
C ALA A 62 13.63 14.64 -14.56
N ASP A 63 14.56 13.90 -15.14
CA ASP A 63 15.56 13.12 -14.38
C ASP A 63 16.35 13.97 -13.36
N HIS A 64 16.51 15.27 -13.63
CA HIS A 64 17.12 16.24 -12.72
C HIS A 64 16.34 16.51 -11.42
N GLN A 65 15.06 16.16 -11.36
CA GLN A 65 14.23 16.19 -10.15
C GLN A 65 14.37 14.91 -9.33
N LEU A 66 14.87 13.83 -9.94
CA LEU A 66 15.17 12.56 -9.28
C LEU A 66 16.58 12.52 -8.70
N THR A 67 17.43 13.49 -9.04
CA THR A 67 18.76 13.62 -8.44
C THR A 67 18.68 14.26 -7.06
N PRO A 68 19.27 13.64 -6.01
CA PRO A 68 19.27 14.22 -4.68
C PRO A 68 20.08 15.52 -4.67
N GLN A 69 19.49 16.60 -4.17
CA GLN A 69 20.21 17.85 -3.92
C GLN A 69 20.89 17.76 -2.56
N VAL A 70 22.22 17.87 -2.56
CA VAL A 70 23.00 17.94 -1.33
C VAL A 70 22.98 19.37 -0.81
N ALA A 71 22.53 19.57 0.43
CA ALA A 71 22.55 20.87 1.07
C ALA A 71 24.00 21.36 1.27
N SER A 72 24.22 22.68 1.20
CA SER A 72 25.56 23.23 1.37
C SER A 72 26.10 22.94 2.78
N PRO A 73 27.39 22.55 2.91
CA PRO A 73 27.96 22.21 4.22
C PRO A 73 27.82 23.32 5.26
N SER A 74 28.05 24.58 4.89
CA SER A 74 27.93 25.74 5.80
C SER A 74 26.54 25.83 6.44
N LEU A 75 25.49 25.66 5.63
CA LEU A 75 24.11 25.74 6.07
C LEU A 75 23.76 24.56 7.00
N VAL A 76 24.32 23.38 6.74
CA VAL A 76 24.19 22.22 7.63
C VAL A 76 24.87 22.47 8.98
N TYR A 77 26.10 23.00 8.98
CA TYR A 77 26.83 23.33 10.21
C TYR A 77 26.09 24.37 11.06
N GLU A 78 25.63 25.47 10.44
CA GLU A 78 24.87 26.52 11.14
C GLU A 78 23.60 25.95 11.79
N ASN A 79 22.84 25.13 11.06
CA ASN A 79 21.64 24.48 11.60
C ASN A 79 21.93 23.53 12.75
N ILE A 80 23.05 22.79 12.70
CA ILE A 80 23.46 21.89 13.78
C ILE A 80 23.82 22.71 15.03
N GLU A 81 24.61 23.77 14.88
CA GLU A 81 25.02 24.64 15.99
C GLU A 81 23.82 25.36 16.61
N ASP A 82 22.87 25.84 15.79
CA ASP A 82 21.64 26.43 16.29
C ASP A 82 20.79 25.44 17.09
N ARG A 83 20.68 24.20 16.62
CA ARG A 83 19.96 23.14 17.35
C ARG A 83 20.65 22.80 18.66
N ARG A 84 21.98 22.72 18.68
CA ARG A 84 22.79 22.52 19.91
C ARG A 84 22.56 23.66 20.89
N ARG A 85 22.61 24.92 20.44
CA ARG A 85 22.38 26.10 21.28
C ARG A 85 20.99 26.06 21.93
N ARG A 86 19.96 25.67 21.19
CA ARG A 86 18.58 25.55 21.70
C ARG A 86 18.40 24.38 22.68
N SER A 87 19.10 23.27 22.48
CA SER A 87 18.98 22.09 23.35
C SER A 87 19.82 22.21 24.63
N MET A 88 20.91 22.98 24.60
CA MET A 88 21.87 23.09 25.69
C MET A 88 21.26 23.51 27.05
N PRO A 89 20.34 24.49 27.14
CA PRO A 89 19.70 24.82 28.41
C PRO A 89 18.91 23.65 29.00
N GLN A 90 18.25 22.84 28.16
CA GLN A 90 17.47 21.69 28.62
C GLN A 90 18.36 20.52 29.04
N TYR A 91 19.46 20.30 28.32
CA TYR A 91 20.47 19.33 28.69
C TYR A 91 21.10 19.68 30.04
N ASN A 92 21.53 20.94 30.21
CA ASN A 92 22.21 21.41 31.42
C ASN A 92 21.35 21.28 32.68
N LYS A 93 20.02 21.44 32.59
CA LYS A 93 19.09 21.22 33.72
C LYS A 93 19.18 19.83 34.33
N ARG A 94 19.47 18.80 33.52
CA ARG A 94 19.53 17.40 33.96
C ARG A 94 20.93 16.98 34.38
N VAL A 95 21.96 17.57 33.77
CA VAL A 95 23.37 17.27 34.07
C VAL A 95 23.81 17.81 35.42
N SER A 96 23.21 18.91 35.90
CA SER A 96 23.53 19.47 37.22
C SER A 96 22.90 18.70 38.39
N GLN A 97 22.06 17.69 38.13
CA GLN A 97 21.46 16.89 39.20
C GLN A 97 22.37 15.70 39.53
N PRO A 98 22.66 15.44 40.82
CA PRO A 98 23.41 14.25 41.23
C PRO A 98 22.72 12.99 40.70
N LEU A 99 23.50 12.08 40.13
CA LEU A 99 22.97 10.79 39.70
C LEU A 99 22.41 10.05 40.92
N LYS A 100 21.14 9.65 40.85
CA LYS A 100 20.54 8.82 41.89
C LYS A 100 21.21 7.45 41.82
N GLU A 101 21.88 7.06 42.90
CA GLU A 101 22.46 5.72 43.02
C GLU A 101 21.33 4.69 42.90
N PHE A 102 21.59 3.63 42.15
CA PHE A 102 20.68 2.50 42.04
C PHE A 102 20.80 1.70 43.34
N SER A 103 19.83 1.87 44.25
CA SER A 103 19.64 1.03 45.44
C SER A 103 18.96 -0.28 45.10
#